data_AF-A0A561TS73-F1
#
_entry.id   AF-A0A561TS73-F1
#
_cell.length_a   1.000
_cell.length_b   1.000
_cell.length_c   1.000
_cell.angle_alpha   90.00
_cell.angle_beta   90.00
_cell.angle_gamma   90.00
#
_symmetry.space_group_name_H-M   'P 1'
#
loop_
_entity.id
_entity.type
_entity.pdbx_description
1 polymer ?
#
loop_
_entity_poly.entity_id
_entity_poly.type
_entity_poly.pdbx_seq_one_letter_code
_entity_poly.pdbx_strand_id
1 'polypeptide(L)'
;MSPEPFDGTAVRGLGQPFPLEEEWQWEYDYYDHALHSDTLHQIYQCGSVLLGSDRPGEYWTLVVTGPRCGQVWWLRDGCAAPYADAPSAQLGGGFHGWIRDWHVGQGWWRPE
;
A
#
# COMPACT_ATOMS: atom_id res chain seq x y z
N MET A 1 -15.72 11.47 5.98
CA MET A 1 -14.98 10.97 7.16
C MET A 1 -13.96 9.99 6.65
N SER A 2 -12.68 10.17 6.97
CA SER A 2 -11.70 9.11 6.76
C SER A 2 -12.23 7.84 7.44
N PRO A 3 -12.19 6.65 6.82
CA PRO A 3 -12.55 5.43 7.52
C PRO A 3 -11.80 5.38 8.86
N GLU A 4 -12.38 4.71 9.87
CA GLU A 4 -11.70 4.52 11.15
C GLU A 4 -10.23 4.16 10.92
N PRO A 5 -9.28 4.76 11.67
CA PRO A 5 -7.87 4.64 11.38
C PRO A 5 -7.55 3.15 11.27
N PHE A 6 -7.17 2.73 10.06
CA PHE A 6 -6.81 1.35 9.82
C PHE A 6 -5.65 1.01 10.76
N ASP A 7 -5.86 0.10 11.69
CA ASP A 7 -4.91 -0.27 12.74
C ASP A 7 -4.19 -1.60 12.46
N GLY A 8 -4.41 -2.17 11.26
CA GLY A 8 -3.83 -3.45 10.86
C GLY A 8 -4.58 -4.68 11.38
N THR A 9 -5.59 -4.53 12.24
CA THR A 9 -6.22 -5.66 12.94
C THR A 9 -7.43 -6.26 12.23
N ALA A 10 -7.98 -5.56 11.23
CA ALA A 10 -9.12 -6.05 10.47
C ALA A 10 -8.82 -7.37 9.74
N VAL A 11 -9.81 -8.26 9.68
CA VAL A 11 -9.71 -9.52 8.93
C VAL A 11 -9.49 -9.22 7.45
N ARG A 12 -8.49 -9.87 6.85
CA ARG A 12 -8.12 -9.66 5.44
C ARG A 12 -8.71 -10.75 4.53
N GLY A 13 -9.43 -10.32 3.50
CA GLY A 13 -9.94 -11.14 2.42
C GLY A 13 -8.85 -11.47 1.39
N LEU A 14 -7.95 -12.40 1.72
CA LEU A 14 -6.81 -12.75 0.84
C LEU A 14 -7.26 -13.31 -0.52
N GLY A 15 -8.44 -13.93 -0.61
CA GLY A 15 -8.99 -14.46 -1.86
C GLY A 15 -9.59 -13.39 -2.78
N GLN A 16 -9.81 -12.18 -2.29
CA GLN A 16 -10.28 -11.05 -3.11
C GLN A 16 -9.08 -10.35 -3.75
N PRO A 17 -9.19 -9.85 -4.99
CA PRO A 17 -8.09 -9.13 -5.62
C PRO A 17 -7.79 -7.83 -4.89
N PHE A 18 -6.51 -7.47 -4.84
CA PHE A 18 -6.11 -6.12 -4.44
C PHE A 18 -6.70 -5.10 -5.42
N PRO A 19 -7.34 -4.00 -4.94
CA PRO A 19 -8.21 -3.18 -5.77
C PRO A 19 -7.47 -2.18 -6.67
N LEU A 20 -6.19 -1.92 -6.40
CA LEU A 20 -5.42 -0.92 -7.16
C LEU A 20 -4.56 -1.57 -8.23
N GLU A 21 -4.66 -1.01 -9.42
CA GLU A 21 -3.73 -1.27 -10.51
C GLU A 21 -2.67 -0.19 -10.60
N GLU A 22 -2.84 1.01 -10.08
CA GLU A 22 -1.83 2.07 -10.14
C GLU A 22 -1.74 2.84 -8.83
N GLU A 23 -0.72 3.68 -8.70
CA GLU A 23 -0.64 4.58 -7.56
C GLU A 23 -1.92 5.42 -7.48
N TRP A 24 -2.40 5.65 -6.27
CA TRP A 24 -3.59 6.46 -6.05
C TRP A 24 -3.33 7.46 -4.94
N GLN A 25 -3.38 8.75 -5.28
CA GLN A 25 -3.20 9.86 -4.35
C GLN A 25 -4.54 10.54 -4.07
N TRP A 26 -5.40 9.84 -3.32
CA TRP A 26 -6.74 10.33 -3.02
C TRP A 26 -6.75 11.62 -2.19
N GLU A 27 -5.64 12.01 -1.58
CA GLU A 27 -5.50 13.34 -0.95
C GLU A 27 -5.83 14.50 -1.91
N TYR A 28 -5.60 14.31 -3.21
CA TYR A 28 -5.90 15.29 -4.26
C TYR A 28 -7.27 15.07 -4.92
N ASP A 29 -7.89 13.89 -4.73
CA ASP A 29 -9.17 13.50 -5.33
C ASP A 29 -10.38 13.72 -4.39
N TYR A 30 -10.16 14.36 -3.23
CA TYR A 30 -11.10 14.49 -2.11
C TYR A 30 -12.34 15.40 -2.35
N TYR A 31 -12.90 15.43 -3.55
CA TYR A 31 -14.17 16.13 -3.80
C TYR A 31 -15.40 15.30 -3.41
N ASP A 32 -15.31 13.96 -3.36
CA ASP A 32 -16.42 13.09 -2.97
C ASP A 32 -16.00 11.94 -2.04
N HIS A 33 -16.18 12.15 -0.74
CA HIS A 33 -15.89 11.16 0.29
C HIS A 33 -16.73 9.88 0.18
N ALA A 34 -17.94 9.95 -0.39
CA ALA A 34 -18.83 8.79 -0.49
C ALA A 34 -18.41 7.86 -1.63
N LEU A 35 -17.84 8.41 -2.71
CA LEU A 35 -17.38 7.64 -3.86
C LEU A 35 -16.16 6.75 -3.52
N HIS A 36 -15.29 7.22 -2.64
CA HIS A 36 -13.98 6.61 -2.40
C HIS A 36 -13.91 5.73 -1.14
N SER A 37 -14.93 5.74 -0.28
CA SER A 37 -14.92 5.00 0.99
C SER A 37 -14.72 3.50 0.80
N ASP A 38 -15.36 2.91 -0.21
CA ASP A 38 -15.34 1.48 -0.45
C ASP A 38 -13.96 1.03 -0.94
N THR A 39 -13.39 1.73 -1.92
CA THR A 39 -12.04 1.45 -2.43
C THR A 39 -11.01 1.63 -1.33
N LEU A 40 -11.12 2.67 -0.50
CA LEU A 40 -10.25 2.89 0.66
C LEU A 40 -10.29 1.68 1.61
N HIS A 41 -11.48 1.17 1.93
CA HIS A 41 -11.62 0.00 2.79
C HIS A 41 -11.01 -1.26 2.15
N GLN A 42 -11.25 -1.46 0.86
CA GLN A 42 -10.76 -2.61 0.10
C GLN A 42 -9.22 -2.64 0.03
N ILE A 43 -8.55 -1.49 -0.07
CA ILE A 43 -7.07 -1.42 -0.10
C ILE A 43 -6.47 -2.07 1.15
N TYR A 44 -7.12 -1.87 2.30
CA TYR A 44 -6.65 -2.38 3.58
C TYR A 44 -7.05 -3.83 3.87
N GLN A 45 -8.01 -4.39 3.13
CA GLN A 45 -8.61 -5.69 3.44
C GLN A 45 -8.41 -6.75 2.38
N CYS A 46 -8.33 -6.38 1.11
CA CYS A 46 -8.38 -7.32 0.00
C CYS A 46 -6.97 -7.65 -0.52
N GLY A 47 -6.73 -8.93 -0.79
CA GLY A 47 -5.65 -9.38 -1.67
C GLY A 47 -4.23 -9.03 -1.24
N SER A 48 -4.01 -8.65 0.02
CA SER A 48 -2.70 -8.23 0.50
C SER A 48 -2.42 -8.63 1.95
N VAL A 49 -1.15 -8.85 2.27
CA VAL A 49 -0.65 -9.25 3.59
C VAL A 49 0.17 -8.11 4.18
N LEU A 50 -0.16 -7.71 5.41
CA LEU A 50 0.58 -6.69 6.14
C LEU A 50 2.01 -7.16 6.44
N LEU A 51 3.00 -6.38 6.02
CA LEU A 51 4.42 -6.64 6.24
C LEU A 51 4.95 -5.91 7.47
N GLY A 52 4.44 -4.71 7.74
CA GLY A 52 4.88 -3.90 8.86
C GLY A 52 4.57 -2.42 8.68
N SER A 53 5.14 -1.62 9.58
CA SER A 53 4.98 -0.18 9.66
C SER A 53 6.27 0.44 10.19
N ASP A 54 6.69 1.55 9.58
CA ASP A 54 7.82 2.36 10.04
C ASP A 54 7.32 3.46 10.99
N ARG A 55 6.07 3.91 10.77
CA ARG A 55 5.44 5.06 11.44
C ARG A 55 3.95 4.82 11.64
N PRO A 56 3.35 5.35 12.72
CA PRO A 56 1.91 5.29 12.91
C PRO A 56 1.15 5.82 11.69
N GLY A 57 0.18 5.05 11.19
CA GLY A 57 -0.62 5.41 10.02
C GLY A 57 0.02 5.11 8.66
N GLU A 58 1.21 4.51 8.64
CA GLU A 58 1.90 4.08 7.42
C GLU A 58 2.14 2.57 7.46
N TYR A 59 1.74 1.86 6.40
CA TYR A 59 1.76 0.41 6.33
C TYR A 59 2.38 -0.08 5.04
N TRP A 60 3.15 -1.16 5.15
CA TRP A 60 3.64 -1.91 4.00
C TRP A 60 2.84 -3.18 3.85
N THR A 61 2.40 -3.46 2.62
CA THR A 61 1.62 -4.66 2.31
C THR A 61 2.19 -5.37 1.09
N LEU A 62 2.20 -6.70 1.11
CA LEU A 62 2.51 -7.53 -0.05
C LEU A 62 1.21 -7.92 -0.73
N VAL A 63 1.06 -7.59 -2.01
CA VAL A 63 -0.08 -8.05 -2.79
C VAL A 63 0.09 -9.54 -3.09
N VAL A 64 -0.92 -10.34 -2.74
CA VAL A 64 -0.93 -11.80 -2.92
C VAL A 64 -1.98 -12.27 -3.94
N THR A 65 -2.98 -11.43 -4.25
CA THR A 65 -4.05 -11.76 -5.19
C THR A 65 -4.37 -10.55 -6.08
N GLY A 66 -4.51 -10.78 -7.39
CA GLY A 66 -4.83 -9.75 -8.38
C GLY A 66 -3.67 -9.41 -9.32
N PRO A 67 -3.83 -8.42 -10.23
CA PRO A 67 -2.86 -8.08 -11.28
C PRO A 67 -1.49 -7.64 -10.77
N ARG A 68 -1.44 -7.15 -9.53
CA ARG A 68 -0.24 -6.64 -8.86
C ARG A 68 0.41 -7.66 -7.91
N CYS A 69 0.02 -8.93 -7.97
CA CYS A 69 0.58 -9.99 -7.12
C CYS A 69 2.11 -10.02 -7.16
N GLY A 70 2.74 -10.11 -5.98
CA GLY A 70 4.19 -10.08 -5.79
C GLY A 70 4.78 -8.69 -5.56
N GLN A 71 4.01 -7.62 -5.79
CA GLN A 71 4.45 -6.26 -5.53
C GLN A 71 4.23 -5.87 -4.06
N VAL A 72 5.15 -5.06 -3.54
CA VAL A 72 5.00 -4.42 -2.24
C VAL A 72 4.42 -3.03 -2.43
N TRP A 73 3.47 -2.64 -1.58
CA TRP A 73 2.77 -1.36 -1.62
C TRP A 73 2.89 -0.64 -0.30
N TRP A 74 3.11 0.66 -0.37
CA TRP A 74 3.05 1.60 0.75
C TRP A 74 1.65 2.19 0.82
N LEU A 75 1.03 2.10 1.99
CA LEU A 75 -0.27 2.64 2.30
C LEU A 75 -0.09 3.69 3.40
N ARG A 76 -0.55 4.92 3.17
CA ARG A 76 -0.54 5.98 4.17
C ARG A 76 -1.83 6.79 4.10
N ASP A 77 -2.00 7.74 5.02
CA ASP A 77 -3.04 8.73 4.84
C ASP A 77 -2.78 9.53 3.55
N GLY A 78 -3.79 9.59 2.70
CA GLY A 78 -3.77 10.33 1.44
C GLY A 78 -3.24 9.59 0.21
N CYS A 79 -2.51 8.47 0.34
CA CYS A 79 -2.05 7.74 -0.84
C CYS A 79 -1.73 6.25 -0.64
N ALA A 80 -1.76 5.52 -1.75
CA ALA A 80 -1.22 4.18 -1.90
C ALA A 80 -0.30 4.14 -3.12
N ALA A 81 0.92 3.68 -2.95
CA ALA A 81 1.92 3.64 -4.02
C ALA A 81 2.72 2.33 -3.98
N PRO A 82 3.07 1.76 -5.14
CA PRO A 82 3.95 0.60 -5.20
C PRO A 82 5.38 0.98 -4.77
N TYR A 83 6.06 0.06 -4.09
CA TYR A 83 7.50 0.17 -3.87
C TYR A 83 8.24 0.12 -5.21
N ALA A 84 9.16 1.06 -5.41
CA ALA A 84 10.07 1.11 -6.54
C ALA A 84 11.52 1.04 -6.04
N ASP A 85 12.26 0.02 -6.50
CA ASP A 85 13.67 -0.24 -6.18
C ASP A 85 14.60 0.84 -6.79
N ALA A 86 14.19 1.46 -7.92
CA ALA A 86 14.88 2.57 -8.59
C ALA A 86 13.97 3.22 -9.66
N PRO A 87 14.21 4.48 -10.08
CA PRO A 87 13.47 5.12 -11.18
C PRO A 87 13.58 4.39 -12.54
N SER A 88 14.55 3.49 -12.69
CA SER A 88 14.79 2.69 -13.90
C SER A 88 14.31 1.23 -13.81
N ALA A 89 13.77 0.80 -12.66
CA ALA A 89 13.29 -0.57 -12.49
C ALA A 89 11.94 -0.72 -13.21
N GLN A 90 11.98 -1.26 -14.43
CA GLN A 90 10.80 -1.46 -15.31
C GLN A 90 9.78 -2.47 -14.76
N LEU A 91 10.12 -3.21 -13.70
CA LEU A 91 9.19 -4.02 -12.92
C LEU A 91 9.24 -3.49 -11.50
N GLY A 92 8.08 -3.01 -11.00
CA GLY A 92 7.92 -2.53 -9.62
C GLY A 92 8.62 -3.44 -8.62
N GLY A 93 9.33 -2.82 -7.67
CA GLY A 93 10.24 -3.51 -6.77
C GLY A 93 9.50 -4.63 -6.05
N GLY A 94 10.02 -5.86 -6.17
CA GLY A 94 9.46 -7.01 -5.48
C GLY A 94 9.80 -7.01 -3.99
N PHE A 95 9.22 -7.95 -3.25
CA PHE A 95 9.46 -8.16 -1.82
C PHE A 95 10.95 -8.18 -1.43
N HIS A 96 11.82 -8.74 -2.28
CA HIS A 96 13.26 -8.84 -2.00
C HIS A 96 14.00 -7.49 -2.03
N GLY A 97 13.61 -6.56 -2.93
CA GLY A 97 14.16 -5.20 -2.93
C GLY A 97 13.71 -4.47 -1.67
N TRP A 98 12.40 -4.49 -1.43
CA TRP A 98 11.80 -3.85 -0.27
C TRP A 98 12.41 -4.33 1.05
N ILE A 99 12.55 -5.64 1.28
CA ILE A 99 13.06 -6.13 2.57
C ILE A 99 14.53 -5.75 2.80
N ARG A 100 15.33 -5.66 1.72
CA ARG A 100 16.73 -5.21 1.81
C ARG A 100 16.77 -3.76 2.28
N ASP A 101 16.04 -2.89 1.59
CA ASP A 101 16.01 -1.45 1.85
C ASP A 101 15.41 -1.14 3.22
N TRP A 102 14.31 -1.82 3.55
CA TRP A 102 13.67 -1.79 4.86
C TRP A 102 14.66 -2.13 5.98
N HIS A 103 15.41 -3.23 5.82
CA HIS A 103 16.33 -3.71 6.83
C HIS A 103 17.50 -2.75 7.09
N VAL A 104 18.01 -2.09 6.05
CA VAL A 104 19.09 -1.08 6.18
C VAL A 104 18.55 0.32 6.48
N GLY A 105 17.22 0.49 6.50
CA GLY A 105 16.56 1.76 6.75
C GLY A 105 16.81 2.81 5.66
N GLN A 106 16.88 2.39 4.40
CA GLN A 106 17.04 3.27 3.24
C GLN A 106 15.79 3.20 2.36
N GLY A 107 15.50 4.27 1.62
CA GLY A 107 14.36 4.31 0.70
C GLY A 107 13.79 5.71 0.53
N TRP A 108 13.09 5.93 -0.59
CA TRP A 108 12.46 7.22 -0.91
C TRP A 108 11.34 7.62 0.06
N TRP A 109 10.78 6.67 0.81
CA TRP A 109 9.76 6.92 1.83
C TRP A 109 10.36 7.43 3.16
N ARG A 110 11.69 7.38 3.31
CA ARG A 110 12.36 7.89 4.50
C ARG A 110 12.84 9.32 4.24
N PRO A 111 12.44 10.30 5.06
CA PRO A 111 13.07 11.61 5.05
C PRO A 111 14.51 11.49 5.57
N GLU A 112 15.38 12.36 5.06
CA GLU A 112 16.77 12.50 5.50
C GLU A 112 16.92 12.80 6.99
#